data_AF-A0A926GLZ7-F1
#
_entry.id   AF-A0A926GLZ7-F1
#
_cell.length_a   1.000
_cell.length_b   1.000
_cell.length_c   1.000
_cell.angle_alpha   90.00
_cell.angle_beta   90.00
_cell.angle_gamma   90.00
#
_symmetry.space_group_name_H-M   'P 1'
#
loop_
_entity.id
_entity.type
_entity.pdbx_description
1 polymer ?
#
loop_
_entity_poly.entity_id
_entity_poly.type
_entity_poly.pdbx_seq_one_letter_code
_entity_poly.pdbx_strand_id
1 'polypeptide(L)'
;MSTGLLVLAAALWGAAAGAFLPRAAHRFSAPAGEPWRDACPAGHPVRGWLGRARCAQCAAPTPSYGSGTAAAASGSSYGSGTAAAASGSGTASAAPGPSYGPGTTPLAIATALVCAALAAATGTRPELGVWLLLGPVGVLLAVVDLRVRRLPDPLTLPFAGAALALLGLTALVPEHAGDWTTALLAALALGAGYFVLFLINPSGMGFGDVKLALGAGAMLGWYGWPTVMLGTFAGFLLGALYGGALVVARRAGRKTAIPFGPFLIAGAFLGLLAGAYAA
;
A
#
# COMPACT_ATOMS: atom_id res chain seq x y z
N MET A 1 8.67 -23.67 18.00
CA MET A 1 7.82 -22.48 18.26
C MET A 1 6.37 -22.90 18.12
N SER A 2 5.47 -22.48 19.02
CA SER A 2 4.04 -22.77 18.84
C SER A 2 3.49 -21.92 17.69
N THR A 3 2.55 -22.47 16.92
CA THR A 3 1.92 -21.78 15.77
C THR A 3 1.33 -20.42 16.17
N GLY A 4 0.74 -20.33 17.37
CA GLY A 4 0.22 -19.06 17.90
C GLY A 4 1.29 -17.98 18.11
N LEU A 5 2.48 -18.35 18.60
CA LEU A 5 3.59 -17.41 18.77
C LEU A 5 4.10 -16.88 17.42
N LEU A 6 4.16 -17.75 16.41
CA LEU A 6 4.59 -17.40 15.06
C LEU A 6 3.58 -16.46 14.38
N VAL A 7 2.28 -16.74 14.49
CA VAL A 7 1.21 -15.87 13.97
C VAL A 7 1.21 -14.51 14.66
N LEU A 8 1.41 -14.47 15.99
CA LEU A 8 1.48 -13.22 16.73
C LEU A 8 2.72 -12.40 16.35
N ALA A 9 3.89 -13.03 16.22
CA ALA A 9 5.09 -12.35 15.76
C ALA A 9 4.92 -11.78 14.33
N ALA A 10 4.31 -12.54 13.43
CA ALA A 10 3.99 -12.10 12.08
C ALA A 10 2.98 -10.93 12.07
N ALA A 11 1.95 -10.97 12.90
CA ALA A 11 0.98 -9.89 13.05
C ALA A 11 1.64 -8.61 13.55
N LEU A 12 2.53 -8.70 14.55
CA LEU A 12 3.29 -7.56 15.08
C LEU A 12 4.25 -6.98 14.03
N TRP A 13 4.94 -7.85 13.29
CA TRP A 13 5.77 -7.44 12.15
C TRP A 13 4.95 -6.71 11.09
N GLY A 14 3.81 -7.28 10.69
CA GLY A 14 2.88 -6.68 9.74
C GLY A 14 2.37 -5.32 10.22
N ALA A 15 1.97 -5.19 11.48
CA ALA A 15 1.52 -3.93 12.07
C ALA A 15 2.64 -2.87 12.06
N ALA A 16 3.87 -3.26 12.44
CA ALA A 16 5.03 -2.39 12.43
C ALA A 16 5.32 -1.90 11.00
N ALA A 17 5.43 -2.82 10.03
CA ALA A 17 5.66 -2.48 8.62
C ALA A 17 4.56 -1.55 8.09
N GLY A 18 3.29 -1.86 8.37
CA GLY A 18 2.13 -1.06 7.98
C GLY A 18 2.12 0.36 8.55
N ALA A 19 2.67 0.56 9.74
CA ALA A 19 2.81 1.90 10.34
C ALA A 19 3.81 2.81 9.59
N PHE A 20 4.74 2.22 8.83
CA PHE A 20 5.73 2.94 8.01
C PHE A 20 5.29 3.19 6.55
N LEU A 21 4.22 2.52 6.10
CA LEU A 21 3.69 2.66 4.73
C LEU A 21 3.03 4.01 4.37
N PRO A 22 2.39 4.77 5.28
CA PRO A 22 1.61 5.95 4.89
C PRO A 22 2.39 7.03 4.13
N ARG A 23 3.67 7.22 4.45
CA ARG A 23 4.53 8.17 3.71
C ARG A 23 4.81 7.70 2.29
N ALA A 24 5.17 6.43 2.11
CA ALA A 24 5.36 5.84 0.78
C ALA A 24 4.07 5.94 -0.04
N ALA A 25 2.93 5.60 0.59
CA ALA A 25 1.62 5.68 -0.05
C ALA A 25 1.32 7.11 -0.53
N HIS A 26 1.60 8.14 0.29
CA HIS A 26 1.41 9.53 -0.13
C HIS A 26 2.30 9.91 -1.32
N ARG A 27 3.60 9.58 -1.26
CA ARG A 27 4.57 9.90 -2.32
C ARG A 27 4.16 9.33 -3.68
N PHE A 28 3.69 8.08 -3.68
CA PHE A 28 3.25 7.39 -4.88
C PHE A 28 1.80 7.69 -5.27
N SER A 29 1.05 8.45 -4.49
CA SER A 29 -0.31 8.91 -4.85
C SER A 29 -0.28 10.26 -5.58
N ALA A 30 0.53 10.36 -6.63
CA ALA A 30 0.54 11.48 -7.57
C ALA A 30 -0.40 11.19 -8.77
N PRO A 31 -1.21 12.16 -9.24
CA PRO A 31 -2.01 12.05 -10.45
C PRO A 31 -1.15 11.69 -11.68
N ALA A 32 -1.75 11.05 -12.66
CA ALA A 32 -1.06 10.73 -13.91
C ALA A 32 -0.64 12.03 -14.63
N GLY A 33 0.64 12.13 -15.00
CA GLY A 33 1.23 13.31 -15.64
C GLY A 33 1.98 14.25 -14.68
N GLU A 34 1.81 14.09 -13.37
CA GLU A 34 2.57 14.81 -12.36
C GLU A 34 3.78 13.99 -11.84
N PRO A 35 4.88 14.65 -11.45
CA PRO A 35 5.97 13.97 -10.75
C PRO A 35 5.50 13.42 -9.39
N TRP A 36 6.22 12.43 -8.87
CA TRP A 36 5.93 11.87 -7.56
C TRP A 36 5.99 12.94 -6.45
N ARG A 37 5.14 12.79 -5.42
CA ARG A 37 4.99 13.82 -4.40
C ARG A 37 6.19 13.81 -3.45
N ASP A 38 7.06 14.79 -3.61
CA ASP A 38 8.24 14.98 -2.75
C ASP A 38 8.02 16.03 -1.65
N ALA A 39 6.84 16.65 -1.63
CA ALA A 39 6.44 17.65 -0.64
C ALA A 39 5.10 17.29 0.02
N CYS A 40 4.87 17.79 1.22
CA CYS A 40 3.56 17.73 1.87
C CYS A 40 2.58 18.72 1.20
N PRO A 41 1.27 18.68 1.52
CA PRO A 41 0.28 19.60 0.94
C PRO A 41 0.58 21.09 1.18
N ALA A 42 1.40 21.42 2.19
CA ALA A 42 1.86 22.78 2.47
C ALA A 42 3.21 23.14 1.82
N GLY A 43 3.75 22.29 0.93
CA GLY A 43 4.99 22.56 0.18
C GLY A 43 6.29 22.17 0.88
N HIS A 44 6.24 21.62 2.10
CA HIS A 44 7.44 21.21 2.82
C HIS A 44 8.05 19.90 2.29
N PRO A 45 9.38 19.78 2.16
CA PRO A 45 10.01 18.58 1.62
C PRO A 45 9.83 17.37 2.55
N VAL A 46 9.43 16.23 1.98
CA VAL A 46 9.31 14.96 2.68
C VAL A 46 10.59 14.16 2.48
N ARG A 47 11.42 14.05 3.52
CA ARG A 47 12.66 13.24 3.48
C ARG A 47 12.41 11.77 3.80
N GLY A 48 13.01 10.89 3.02
CA GLY A 48 12.93 9.42 3.18
C GLY A 48 11.67 8.79 2.60
N TRP A 49 11.71 7.47 2.40
CA TRP A 49 10.65 6.69 1.75
C TRP A 49 9.60 6.15 2.73
N LEU A 50 10.04 5.77 3.92
CA LEU A 50 9.23 5.12 4.95
C LEU A 50 8.98 6.07 6.11
N GLY A 51 7.81 5.98 6.73
CA GLY A 51 7.45 6.75 7.90
C GLY A 51 5.98 7.14 7.99
N ARG A 52 5.66 7.85 9.07
CA ARG A 52 4.34 8.46 9.26
C ARG A 52 4.17 9.62 8.26
N ALA A 53 2.97 9.74 7.70
CA ALA A 53 2.58 10.84 6.81
C ALA A 53 2.23 12.11 7.61
N ARG A 54 3.18 12.55 8.44
CA ARG A 54 3.11 13.78 9.24
C ARG A 54 4.25 14.70 8.84
N CYS A 55 3.99 15.99 8.84
CA CYS A 55 5.00 17.01 8.58
C CYS A 55 5.31 17.71 9.90
N ALA A 56 6.57 17.68 10.33
CA ALA A 56 7.00 18.35 11.56
C ALA A 56 6.83 19.87 11.47
N GLN A 57 7.07 20.45 10.28
CA GLN A 57 6.93 21.90 10.03
C GLN A 57 5.47 22.35 10.01
N CYS A 58 4.53 21.52 9.52
CA CYS A 58 3.10 21.79 9.63
C CYS A 58 2.54 21.58 11.05
N ALA A 59 3.26 20.82 11.89
CA ALA A 59 2.91 20.62 13.29
C ALA A 59 3.50 21.68 14.22
N ALA A 60 4.46 22.48 13.74
CA ALA A 60 4.98 23.61 14.49
C ALA A 60 3.87 24.66 14.62
N PRO A 61 3.62 25.19 15.82
CA PRO A 61 2.77 26.37 15.97
C PRO A 61 3.32 27.46 15.06
N THR A 62 2.47 28.04 14.22
CA THR A 62 2.82 29.27 13.50
C THR A 62 3.37 30.26 14.53
N PRO A 63 4.59 30.78 14.38
CA PRO A 63 5.02 31.87 15.24
C PRO A 63 4.01 32.99 15.03
N SER A 64 3.25 33.33 16.06
CA SER A 64 2.54 34.59 16.07
C SER A 64 3.64 35.64 16.00
N TYR A 65 3.88 36.19 14.81
CA TYR A 65 4.52 37.49 14.72
C TYR A 65 3.60 38.41 15.49
N GLY A 66 3.94 38.61 16.78
CA GLY A 66 3.39 39.70 17.55
C GLY A 66 3.59 40.93 16.69
N SER A 67 2.49 41.65 16.47
CA SER A 67 2.49 42.99 15.92
C SER A 67 3.43 43.84 16.78
N GLY A 68 4.70 43.87 16.39
CA GLY A 68 5.75 44.64 16.99
C GLY A 68 5.45 46.11 16.74
N THR A 69 5.22 46.82 17.83
CA THR A 69 5.05 48.25 17.97
C THR A 69 6.07 49.05 17.13
N ALA A 70 5.58 49.78 16.13
CA ALA A 70 6.23 51.00 15.65
C ALA A 70 5.37 52.18 16.13
N ALA A 71 5.87 52.89 17.14
CA ALA A 71 5.31 54.13 17.63
C ALA A 71 5.60 55.26 16.63
N ALA A 72 4.55 55.95 16.16
CA ALA A 72 4.59 57.35 15.76
C ALA A 72 3.20 57.95 15.94
N ALA A 73 3.15 59.06 16.67
CA ALA A 73 1.96 59.68 17.24
C ALA A 73 1.09 60.42 16.21
N SER A 74 -0.25 60.38 16.40
CA SER A 74 -1.12 61.57 16.55
C SER A 74 -2.62 61.21 16.47
N GLY A 75 -3.39 61.57 17.50
CA GLY A 75 -4.76 62.09 17.31
C GLY A 75 -5.98 61.18 17.57
N SER A 76 -6.67 61.49 18.68
CA SER A 76 -8.15 61.56 18.81
C SER A 76 -8.98 60.26 19.02
N SER A 77 -9.32 60.05 20.30
CA SER A 77 -10.66 59.95 20.93
C SER A 77 -11.76 58.94 20.51
N TYR A 78 -12.43 58.47 21.58
CA TYR A 78 -13.72 57.77 21.72
C TYR A 78 -13.80 56.26 21.53
N GLY A 79 -14.23 55.55 22.59
CA GLY A 79 -14.80 54.21 22.47
C GLY A 79 -14.63 53.30 23.69
N SER A 80 -15.52 53.45 24.66
CA SER A 80 -15.76 52.56 25.80
C SER A 80 -15.96 51.08 25.43
N GLY A 81 -15.42 50.15 26.24
CA GLY A 81 -15.79 48.73 26.16
C GLY A 81 -15.00 47.83 27.13
N THR A 82 -15.66 47.47 28.23
CA THR A 82 -15.25 46.50 29.25
C THR A 82 -15.16 45.06 28.74
N ALA A 83 -14.13 44.30 29.14
CA ALA A 83 -14.17 42.86 29.51
C ALA A 83 -12.72 42.38 29.72
N ALA A 84 -12.28 42.24 30.97
CA ALA A 84 -12.30 40.97 31.72
C ALA A 84 -11.21 39.99 31.25
N ALA A 85 -10.23 39.83 32.12
CA ALA A 85 -9.18 38.83 32.06
C ALA A 85 -9.73 37.41 31.95
N ALA A 86 -9.09 36.60 31.11
CA ALA A 86 -9.04 35.15 31.28
C ALA A 86 -7.64 34.68 30.85
N SER A 87 -6.70 34.80 31.77
CA SER A 87 -5.44 34.07 31.77
C SER A 87 -5.72 32.58 31.93
N GLY A 88 -6.03 31.92 30.81
CA GLY A 88 -6.09 30.47 30.73
C GLY A 88 -4.70 29.92 30.43
N SER A 89 -3.95 29.55 31.47
CA SER A 89 -2.78 28.68 31.36
C SER A 89 -3.25 27.27 30.99
N GLY A 90 -3.69 27.10 29.76
CA GLY A 90 -3.91 25.79 29.17
C GLY A 90 -2.56 25.24 28.71
N THR A 91 -2.13 24.13 29.30
CA THR A 91 -1.17 23.24 28.67
C THR A 91 -1.79 22.73 27.37
N ALA A 92 -1.63 23.52 26.30
CA ALA A 92 -1.98 23.12 24.95
C ALA A 92 -1.04 21.97 24.58
N SER A 93 -1.47 20.75 24.90
CA SER A 93 -0.93 19.53 24.34
C SER A 93 -0.89 19.74 22.84
N ALA A 94 0.32 19.85 22.28
CA ALA A 94 0.56 20.17 20.89
C ALA A 94 -0.26 19.21 20.03
N ALA A 95 -1.36 19.71 19.46
CA ALA A 95 -2.24 18.90 18.63
C ALA A 95 -1.38 18.33 17.48
N PRO A 96 -1.37 17.00 17.27
CA PRO A 96 -0.57 16.41 16.21
C PRO A 96 -1.01 17.00 14.87
N GLY A 97 -0.08 17.66 14.16
CA GLY A 97 -0.37 18.34 12.90
C GLY A 97 -1.09 17.44 11.88
N PRO A 98 -1.84 18.02 10.93
CA PRO A 98 -2.73 17.28 10.03
C PRO A 98 -1.98 16.19 9.25
N SER A 99 -2.48 14.96 9.34
CA SER A 99 -1.98 13.83 8.56
C SER A 99 -2.40 13.99 7.10
N TYR A 100 -1.45 13.98 6.18
CA TYR A 100 -1.72 14.13 4.74
C TYR A 100 -1.71 12.80 3.97
N GLY A 101 -1.43 11.70 4.65
CA GLY A 101 -1.45 10.35 4.08
C GLY A 101 -2.69 9.55 4.48
N PRO A 102 -2.83 8.33 3.92
CA PRO A 102 -3.86 7.40 4.35
C PRO A 102 -3.65 7.06 5.84
N GLY A 103 -4.75 6.77 6.54
CA GLY A 103 -4.70 6.51 7.98
C GLY A 103 -3.68 5.42 8.31
N THR A 104 -2.82 5.67 9.30
CA THR A 104 -1.83 4.68 9.78
C THR A 104 -2.51 3.41 10.28
N THR A 105 -3.67 3.56 10.92
CA THR A 105 -4.42 2.49 11.58
C THR A 105 -4.99 1.45 10.60
N PRO A 106 -5.74 1.82 9.54
CA PRO A 106 -6.24 0.83 8.58
C PRO A 106 -5.11 0.12 7.83
N LEU A 107 -4.02 0.81 7.50
CA LEU A 107 -2.85 0.19 6.86
C LEU A 107 -2.17 -0.80 7.79
N ALA A 108 -1.92 -0.44 9.04
CA ALA A 108 -1.33 -1.33 10.03
C ALA A 108 -2.20 -2.56 10.31
N ILE A 109 -3.53 -2.40 10.39
CA ILE A 109 -4.45 -3.53 10.57
C ILE A 109 -4.44 -4.43 9.33
N ALA A 110 -4.52 -3.86 8.12
CA ALA A 110 -4.52 -4.65 6.89
C ALA A 110 -3.24 -5.48 6.73
N THR A 111 -2.06 -4.87 6.93
CA THR A 111 -0.78 -5.59 6.86
C THR A 111 -0.62 -6.60 8.00
N ALA A 112 -1.09 -6.30 9.21
CA ALA A 112 -1.07 -7.25 10.31
C ALA A 112 -1.91 -8.50 10.00
N LEU A 113 -3.14 -8.32 9.47
CA LEU A 113 -4.02 -9.42 9.09
C LEU A 113 -3.45 -10.25 7.94
N VAL A 114 -2.88 -9.59 6.92
CA VAL A 114 -2.22 -10.28 5.79
C VAL A 114 -1.05 -11.12 6.28
N CYS A 115 -0.15 -10.55 7.10
CA CYS A 115 0.99 -11.28 7.65
C CYS A 115 0.56 -12.41 8.59
N ALA A 116 -0.47 -12.20 9.42
CA ALA A 116 -1.01 -13.22 10.32
C ALA A 116 -1.61 -14.40 9.55
N ALA A 117 -2.40 -14.12 8.50
CA ALA A 117 -3.00 -15.16 7.66
C ALA A 117 -1.93 -15.95 6.89
N LEU A 118 -0.93 -15.28 6.33
CA LEU A 118 0.19 -15.94 5.67
C LEU A 118 0.98 -16.79 6.66
N ALA A 119 1.25 -16.31 7.86
CA ALA A 119 1.91 -17.09 8.90
C ALA A 119 1.08 -18.32 9.34
N ALA A 120 -0.23 -18.18 9.44
CA ALA A 120 -1.13 -19.28 9.79
C ALA A 120 -1.19 -20.36 8.71
N ALA A 121 -1.14 -19.98 7.42
CA ALA A 121 -1.15 -20.92 6.29
C ALA A 121 0.23 -21.53 6.03
N THR A 122 1.29 -20.74 6.15
CA THR A 122 2.66 -21.15 5.78
C THR A 122 3.36 -21.93 6.90
N GLY A 123 3.01 -21.68 8.17
CA GLY A 123 3.66 -22.35 9.30
C GLY A 123 5.13 -21.96 9.45
N THR A 124 6.00 -22.91 9.79
CA THR A 124 7.44 -22.67 10.02
C THR A 124 8.30 -22.79 8.76
N ARG A 125 7.69 -22.94 7.59
CA ARG A 125 8.41 -23.12 6.33
C ARG A 125 9.22 -21.86 5.93
N PRO A 126 10.37 -22.00 5.26
CA PRO A 126 11.28 -20.89 4.99
C PRO A 126 10.67 -19.80 4.10
N GLU A 127 9.72 -20.14 3.22
CA GLU A 127 9.05 -19.17 2.35
C GLU A 127 8.18 -18.15 3.13
N LEU A 128 7.85 -18.42 4.41
CA LEU A 128 7.17 -17.43 5.25
C LEU A 128 7.96 -16.12 5.32
N GLY A 129 9.30 -16.17 5.38
CA GLY A 129 10.12 -14.97 5.39
C GLY A 129 9.89 -14.10 4.15
N VAL A 130 9.72 -14.73 2.99
CA VAL A 130 9.41 -14.06 1.71
C VAL A 130 8.03 -13.41 1.79
N TRP A 131 7.03 -14.13 2.30
CA TRP A 131 5.67 -13.63 2.46
C TRP A 131 5.56 -12.45 3.44
N LEU A 132 6.31 -12.47 4.53
CA LEU A 132 6.34 -11.37 5.51
C LEU A 132 7.03 -10.11 4.99
N LEU A 133 7.94 -10.24 4.03
CA LEU A 133 8.58 -9.12 3.36
C LEU A 133 7.70 -8.54 2.24
N LEU A 134 7.11 -9.41 1.42
CA LEU A 134 6.35 -9.00 0.23
C LEU A 134 4.90 -8.63 0.55
N GLY A 135 4.28 -9.22 1.57
CA GLY A 135 2.90 -8.94 1.98
C GLY A 135 2.63 -7.45 2.23
N PRO A 136 3.43 -6.75 3.08
CA PRO A 136 3.27 -5.31 3.29
C PRO A 136 3.45 -4.47 2.02
N VAL A 137 4.33 -4.89 1.11
CA VAL A 137 4.54 -4.22 -0.19
C VAL A 137 3.33 -4.43 -1.10
N GLY A 138 2.75 -5.63 -1.13
CA GLY A 138 1.50 -5.92 -1.84
C GLY A 138 0.34 -5.04 -1.34
N VAL A 139 0.19 -4.89 -0.02
CA VAL A 139 -0.82 -3.99 0.56
C VAL A 139 -0.57 -2.54 0.16
N LEU A 140 0.68 -2.07 0.18
CA LEU A 140 1.05 -0.74 -0.30
C LEU A 140 0.66 -0.53 -1.76
N LEU A 141 1.00 -1.49 -2.63
CA LEU A 141 0.67 -1.46 -4.05
C LEU A 141 -0.84 -1.40 -4.28
N ALA A 142 -1.62 -2.21 -3.56
CA ALA A 142 -3.08 -2.19 -3.64
C ALA A 142 -3.66 -0.82 -3.23
N VAL A 143 -3.16 -0.22 -2.14
CA VAL A 143 -3.61 1.10 -1.67
C VAL A 143 -3.23 2.21 -2.64
N VAL A 144 -2.02 2.16 -3.22
CA VAL A 144 -1.58 3.13 -4.23
C VAL A 144 -2.45 2.99 -5.49
N ASP A 145 -2.73 1.77 -5.95
CA ASP A 145 -3.57 1.57 -7.13
C ASP A 145 -5.00 2.05 -6.94
N LEU A 146 -5.61 1.76 -5.78
CA LEU A 146 -6.95 2.26 -5.44
C LEU A 146 -7.03 3.79 -5.47
N ARG A 147 -5.96 4.50 -5.10
CA ARG A 147 -5.96 5.97 -5.00
C ARG A 147 -5.64 6.68 -6.29
N VAL A 148 -4.69 6.19 -7.08
CA VAL A 148 -4.23 6.89 -8.29
C VAL A 148 -4.32 6.10 -9.57
N ARG A 149 -4.73 4.82 -9.52
CA ARG A 149 -4.85 3.92 -10.69
C ARG A 149 -3.56 3.90 -11.52
N ARG A 150 -2.43 4.05 -10.84
CA ARG A 150 -1.10 4.13 -11.44
C ARG A 150 -0.13 3.38 -10.54
N LEU A 151 0.34 2.25 -11.05
CA LEU A 151 1.36 1.45 -10.39
C LEU A 151 2.76 2.02 -10.68
N PRO A 152 3.57 2.31 -9.65
CA PRO A 152 4.93 2.80 -9.85
C PRO A 152 5.83 1.69 -10.42
N ASP A 153 6.37 1.92 -11.61
CA ASP A 153 7.46 1.09 -12.17
C ASP A 153 8.63 0.86 -11.21
N PRO A 154 9.09 1.88 -10.43
CA PRO A 154 10.19 1.69 -9.48
C PRO A 154 9.87 0.79 -8.30
N LEU A 155 8.60 0.38 -8.12
CA LEU A 155 8.19 -0.49 -7.01
C LEU A 155 7.78 -1.88 -7.51
N THR A 156 7.14 -1.95 -8.67
CA THR A 156 6.58 -3.20 -9.23
C THR A 156 7.64 -4.13 -9.81
N LEU A 157 8.64 -3.59 -10.52
CA LEU A 157 9.76 -4.38 -11.04
C LEU A 157 10.66 -4.95 -9.92
N PRO A 158 11.13 -4.16 -8.94
CA PRO A 158 11.91 -4.73 -7.85
C PRO A 158 11.08 -5.66 -6.98
N PHE A 159 9.75 -5.48 -6.88
CA PHE A 159 8.88 -6.44 -6.20
C PHE A 159 8.89 -7.80 -6.90
N ALA A 160 8.73 -7.83 -8.22
CA ALA A 160 8.78 -9.08 -8.98
C ALA A 160 10.18 -9.74 -8.96
N GLY A 161 11.24 -8.93 -9.11
CA GLY A 161 12.63 -9.40 -9.01
C GLY A 161 12.96 -9.93 -7.61
N ALA A 162 12.54 -9.22 -6.56
CA ALA A 162 12.70 -9.67 -5.18
C ALA A 162 11.94 -10.96 -4.93
N ALA A 163 10.72 -11.12 -5.44
CA ALA A 163 9.97 -12.37 -5.33
C ALA A 163 10.77 -13.56 -5.90
N LEU A 164 11.23 -13.46 -7.16
CA LEU A 164 12.01 -14.56 -7.77
C LEU A 164 13.36 -14.79 -7.09
N ALA A 165 14.06 -13.74 -6.67
CA ALA A 165 15.35 -13.87 -6.00
C ALA A 165 15.22 -14.50 -4.61
N LEU A 166 14.27 -14.01 -3.80
CA LEU A 166 14.00 -14.54 -2.45
C LEU A 166 13.49 -15.98 -2.53
N LEU A 167 12.59 -16.29 -3.47
CA LEU A 167 12.12 -17.65 -3.68
C LEU A 167 13.25 -18.58 -4.17
N GLY A 168 14.16 -18.07 -5.00
CA GLY A 168 15.35 -18.80 -5.43
C GLY A 168 16.30 -19.11 -4.27
N LEU A 169 16.46 -18.16 -3.34
CA LEU A 169 17.22 -18.39 -2.11
C LEU A 169 16.53 -19.40 -1.18
N THR A 170 15.20 -19.36 -1.06
CA THR A 170 14.47 -20.36 -0.25
C THR A 170 14.50 -21.74 -0.86
N ALA A 171 14.62 -21.87 -2.19
CA ALA A 171 14.81 -23.16 -2.85
C ALA A 171 16.16 -23.83 -2.51
N LEU A 172 17.11 -23.10 -1.92
CA LEU A 172 18.37 -23.66 -1.43
C LEU A 172 18.26 -24.19 0.01
N VAL A 173 17.15 -23.93 0.70
CA VAL A 173 16.93 -24.29 2.11
C VAL A 173 16.11 -25.59 2.18
N PRO A 174 16.50 -26.58 3.01
CA PRO A 174 15.69 -27.78 3.23
C PRO A 174 14.27 -27.45 3.72
N GLU A 175 13.30 -28.34 3.49
CA GLU A 175 11.88 -28.21 3.90
C GLU A 175 11.06 -27.15 3.14
N HIS A 176 11.55 -26.65 2.00
CA HIS A 176 10.74 -25.79 1.14
C HIS A 176 9.59 -26.59 0.50
N ALA A 177 8.39 -25.98 0.41
CA ALA A 177 7.23 -26.64 -0.17
C ALA A 177 7.04 -26.41 -1.68
N GLY A 178 7.79 -25.46 -2.26
CA GLY A 178 7.57 -25.00 -3.63
C GLY A 178 8.68 -25.32 -4.62
N ASP A 179 8.41 -25.00 -5.89
CA ASP A 179 9.33 -25.16 -7.00
C ASP A 179 9.62 -23.81 -7.67
N TRP A 180 10.90 -23.44 -7.73
CA TRP A 180 11.35 -22.20 -8.33
C TRP A 180 11.14 -22.17 -9.86
N THR A 181 11.25 -23.32 -10.53
CA THR A 181 11.08 -23.35 -11.99
C THR A 181 9.63 -23.08 -12.37
N THR A 182 8.68 -23.65 -11.65
CA THR A 182 7.25 -23.34 -11.81
C THR A 182 6.95 -21.88 -11.43
N ALA A 183 7.58 -21.32 -10.40
CA ALA A 183 7.47 -19.89 -10.08
C ALA A 183 7.93 -19.00 -11.25
N LEU A 184 9.09 -19.30 -11.85
CA LEU A 184 9.61 -18.55 -13.00
C LEU A 184 8.68 -18.68 -14.22
N LEU A 185 8.26 -19.90 -14.56
CA LEU A 185 7.38 -20.14 -15.70
C LEU A 185 6.01 -19.49 -15.51
N ALA A 186 5.45 -19.53 -14.31
CA ALA A 186 4.19 -18.86 -13.99
C ALA A 186 4.31 -17.34 -14.05
N ALA A 187 5.42 -16.77 -13.57
CA ALA A 187 5.71 -15.33 -13.68
C ALA A 187 5.74 -14.89 -15.15
N LEU A 188 6.43 -15.64 -16.01
CA LEU A 188 6.49 -15.37 -17.45
C LEU A 188 5.14 -15.57 -18.13
N ALA A 189 4.41 -16.65 -17.80
CA ALA A 189 3.12 -16.96 -18.39
C ALA A 189 2.07 -15.90 -18.03
N LEU A 190 1.96 -15.50 -16.76
CA LEU A 190 1.03 -14.45 -16.35
C LEU A 190 1.46 -13.08 -16.86
N GLY A 191 2.76 -12.76 -16.80
CA GLY A 191 3.28 -11.52 -17.37
C GLY A 191 2.97 -11.41 -18.86
N ALA A 192 3.22 -12.46 -19.63
CA ALA A 192 2.92 -12.51 -21.07
C ALA A 192 1.42 -12.47 -21.34
N GLY A 193 0.60 -13.20 -20.59
CA GLY A 193 -0.86 -13.19 -20.75
C GLY A 193 -1.46 -11.81 -20.51
N TYR A 194 -1.05 -11.12 -19.43
CA TYR A 194 -1.47 -9.74 -19.17
C TYR A 194 -0.90 -8.76 -20.18
N PHE A 195 0.32 -8.98 -20.69
CA PHE A 195 0.89 -8.16 -21.74
C PHE A 195 0.10 -8.28 -23.05
N VAL A 196 -0.30 -9.48 -23.45
CA VAL A 196 -1.17 -9.70 -24.62
C VAL A 196 -2.52 -9.02 -24.40
N LEU A 197 -3.10 -9.12 -23.20
CA LEU A 197 -4.36 -8.46 -22.88
C LEU A 197 -4.23 -6.92 -22.95
N PHE A 198 -3.09 -6.38 -22.51
CA PHE A 198 -2.74 -4.97 -22.67
C PHE A 198 -2.61 -4.56 -24.14
N LEU A 199 -2.00 -5.39 -25.00
CA LEU A 199 -1.89 -5.11 -26.43
C LEU A 199 -3.26 -5.12 -27.13
N ILE A 200 -4.16 -6.02 -26.74
CA ILE A 200 -5.52 -6.11 -27.31
C ILE A 200 -6.39 -4.94 -26.83
N ASN A 201 -6.28 -4.55 -25.56
CA ASN A 201 -7.06 -3.46 -24.99
C ASN A 201 -6.21 -2.52 -24.13
N PRO A 202 -5.41 -1.64 -24.76
CA PRO A 202 -4.53 -0.71 -24.04
C PRO A 202 -5.32 0.36 -23.27
N SER A 203 -6.58 0.58 -23.62
CA SER A 203 -7.46 1.53 -22.92
C SER A 203 -8.09 0.96 -21.65
N GLY A 204 -8.15 -0.37 -21.53
CA GLY A 204 -8.83 -1.07 -20.44
C GLY A 204 -7.90 -1.50 -19.31
N MET A 205 -6.60 -1.66 -19.58
CA MET A 205 -5.63 -2.20 -18.63
C MET A 205 -4.36 -1.33 -18.59
N GLY A 206 -3.83 -1.08 -17.39
CA GLY A 206 -2.59 -0.34 -17.25
C GLY A 206 -1.37 -1.25 -17.42
N PHE A 207 -0.27 -0.72 -17.97
CA PHE A 207 0.99 -1.46 -18.03
C PHE A 207 1.53 -1.85 -16.63
N GLY A 208 1.10 -1.14 -15.58
CA GLY A 208 1.37 -1.50 -14.19
C GLY A 208 0.77 -2.85 -13.78
N ASP A 209 -0.40 -3.21 -14.28
CA ASP A 209 -1.06 -4.48 -13.99
C ASP A 209 -0.26 -5.67 -14.56
N VAL A 210 0.35 -5.49 -15.74
CA VAL A 210 1.23 -6.49 -16.37
C VAL A 210 2.45 -6.79 -15.50
N LYS A 211 3.07 -5.75 -14.93
CA LYS A 211 4.24 -5.91 -14.04
C LYS A 211 3.87 -6.56 -12.73
N LEU A 212 2.71 -6.19 -12.19
CA LEU A 212 2.15 -6.80 -10.99
C LEU A 212 1.82 -8.28 -11.23
N ALA A 213 1.27 -8.63 -12.40
CA ALA A 213 1.00 -10.01 -12.81
C ALA A 213 2.27 -10.86 -12.86
N LEU A 214 3.40 -10.28 -13.26
CA LEU A 214 4.70 -10.96 -13.26
C LEU A 214 5.15 -11.31 -11.84
N GLY A 215 5.03 -10.36 -10.90
CA GLY A 215 5.29 -10.62 -9.48
C GLY A 215 4.32 -11.62 -8.87
N ALA A 216 3.01 -11.46 -9.12
CA ALA A 216 1.98 -12.37 -8.63
C ALA A 216 2.15 -13.80 -9.17
N GLY A 217 2.54 -13.95 -10.43
CA GLY A 217 2.82 -15.26 -11.02
C GLY A 217 4.02 -15.95 -10.40
N ALA A 218 5.07 -15.21 -10.04
CA ALA A 218 6.18 -15.79 -9.26
C ALA A 218 5.69 -16.34 -7.92
N MET A 219 4.84 -15.60 -7.21
CA MET A 219 4.35 -16.01 -5.89
C MET A 219 3.40 -17.21 -5.97
N LEU A 220 2.44 -17.16 -6.89
CA LEU A 220 1.46 -18.23 -7.05
C LEU A 220 2.11 -19.50 -7.61
N GLY A 221 3.05 -19.35 -8.56
CA GLY A 221 3.73 -20.47 -9.20
C GLY A 221 4.66 -21.24 -8.27
N TRP A 222 5.07 -20.64 -7.14
CA TRP A 222 5.80 -21.36 -6.09
C TRP A 222 5.06 -22.61 -5.62
N TYR A 223 3.73 -22.52 -5.46
CA TYR A 223 2.87 -23.64 -5.05
C TYR A 223 2.27 -24.42 -6.23
N GLY A 224 2.67 -24.10 -7.47
CA GLY A 224 2.29 -24.82 -8.67
C GLY A 224 1.26 -24.13 -9.58
N TRP A 225 0.86 -24.81 -10.65
CA TRP A 225 -0.14 -24.30 -11.60
C TRP A 225 -1.57 -24.20 -11.04
N PRO A 226 -2.06 -25.11 -10.17
CA PRO A 226 -3.40 -25.00 -9.60
C PRO A 226 -3.61 -23.70 -8.82
N THR A 227 -2.58 -23.25 -8.09
CA THR A 227 -2.61 -22.01 -7.30
C THR A 227 -2.54 -20.77 -8.19
N VAL A 228 -1.79 -20.83 -9.30
CA VAL A 228 -1.79 -19.79 -10.34
C VAL A 228 -3.19 -19.63 -10.93
N MET A 229 -3.83 -20.74 -11.32
CA MET A 229 -5.18 -20.73 -11.88
C MET A 229 -6.20 -20.20 -10.87
N LEU A 230 -6.16 -20.70 -9.63
CA LEU A 230 -7.06 -20.27 -8.57
C LEU A 230 -6.91 -18.78 -8.26
N GLY A 231 -5.67 -18.30 -8.08
CA GLY A 231 -5.42 -16.90 -7.74
C GLY A 231 -5.78 -15.94 -8.87
N THR A 232 -5.48 -16.33 -10.12
CA THR A 232 -5.84 -15.55 -11.31
C THR A 232 -7.37 -15.51 -11.48
N PHE A 233 -8.03 -16.67 -11.39
CA PHE A 233 -9.48 -16.76 -11.47
C PHE A 233 -10.17 -15.97 -10.35
N ALA A 234 -9.70 -16.07 -9.11
CA ALA A 234 -10.21 -15.29 -7.99
C ALA A 234 -10.06 -13.78 -8.23
N GLY A 235 -8.93 -13.34 -8.78
CA GLY A 235 -8.71 -11.93 -9.14
C GLY A 235 -9.68 -11.44 -10.21
N PHE A 236 -9.87 -12.21 -11.29
CA PHE A 236 -10.86 -11.89 -12.32
C PHE A 236 -12.29 -11.91 -11.78
N LEU A 237 -12.64 -12.89 -10.95
CA LEU A 237 -13.96 -13.01 -10.35
C LEU A 237 -14.27 -11.81 -9.45
N LEU A 238 -13.34 -11.42 -8.58
CA LEU A 238 -13.48 -10.25 -7.71
C LEU A 238 -13.62 -8.96 -8.54
N GLY A 239 -12.80 -8.80 -9.58
CA GLY A 239 -12.89 -7.65 -10.49
C GLY A 239 -14.21 -7.61 -11.25
N ALA A 240 -14.69 -8.76 -11.75
CA ALA A 240 -15.96 -8.89 -12.45
C ALA A 240 -17.16 -8.61 -11.52
N LEU A 241 -17.16 -9.13 -10.30
CA LEU A 241 -18.19 -8.86 -9.30
C LEU A 241 -18.24 -7.38 -8.93
N TYR A 242 -17.08 -6.76 -8.71
CA TYR A 242 -17.01 -5.33 -8.39
C TYR A 242 -17.48 -4.47 -9.57
N GLY A 243 -16.98 -4.75 -10.78
CA GLY A 243 -17.40 -4.05 -11.99
C GLY A 243 -18.89 -4.20 -12.27
N GLY A 244 -19.40 -5.43 -12.15
CA GLY A 244 -20.82 -5.75 -12.29
C GLY A 244 -21.68 -5.00 -11.26
N ALA A 245 -21.28 -5.01 -9.98
CA ALA A 245 -21.97 -4.26 -8.94
C ALA A 245 -21.99 -2.75 -9.21
N LEU A 246 -20.89 -2.17 -9.73
CA LEU A 246 -20.82 -0.76 -10.11
C LEU A 246 -21.76 -0.41 -11.27
N VAL A 247 -21.88 -1.31 -12.25
CA VAL A 247 -22.80 -1.18 -13.39
C VAL A 247 -24.26 -1.27 -12.94
N VAL A 248 -24.59 -2.26 -12.09
CA VAL A 248 -25.93 -2.44 -11.53
C VAL A 248 -26.34 -1.24 -10.68
N ALA A 249 -25.41 -0.72 -9.86
CA ALA A 249 -25.62 0.47 -9.05
C ALA A 249 -25.70 1.77 -9.88
N ARG A 250 -25.54 1.71 -11.21
CA ARG A 250 -25.45 2.85 -12.14
C ARG A 250 -24.39 3.89 -11.74
N ARG A 251 -23.40 3.49 -10.95
CA ARG A 251 -22.30 4.35 -10.49
C ARG A 251 -21.09 4.32 -11.43
N ALA A 252 -21.09 3.43 -12.42
CA ALA A 252 -20.09 3.35 -13.48
C ALA A 252 -20.74 3.42 -14.86
N GLY A 253 -20.18 4.24 -15.75
CA GLY A 253 -20.46 4.18 -17.17
C GLY A 253 -19.47 3.27 -17.90
N ARG A 254 -19.72 2.98 -19.19
CA ARG A 254 -18.80 2.20 -20.05
C ARG A 254 -17.39 2.81 -20.20
N LYS A 255 -17.17 4.05 -19.75
CA LYS A 255 -15.91 4.80 -19.84
C LYS A 255 -15.18 4.94 -18.49
N THR A 256 -15.74 4.42 -17.39
CA THR A 256 -15.09 4.52 -16.09
C THR A 256 -14.00 3.47 -15.97
N ALA A 257 -12.74 3.88 -16.04
CA ALA A 257 -11.60 2.98 -15.81
C ALA A 257 -11.59 2.47 -14.36
N ILE A 258 -11.70 1.16 -14.16
CA ILE A 258 -11.67 0.50 -12.85
C ILE A 258 -10.24 0.00 -12.60
N PRO A 259 -9.63 0.31 -11.43
CA PRO A 259 -8.30 -0.21 -11.08
C PRO A 259 -8.36 -1.74 -10.92
N PHE A 260 -7.61 -2.48 -11.72
CA PHE A 260 -7.59 -3.94 -11.69
C PHE A 260 -6.58 -4.50 -10.68
N GLY A 261 -5.51 -3.77 -10.39
CA GLY A 261 -4.41 -4.19 -9.50
C GLY A 261 -4.83 -4.71 -8.11
N PRO A 262 -5.77 -4.07 -7.38
CA PRO A 262 -6.22 -4.53 -6.07
C PRO A 262 -6.92 -5.88 -6.14
N PHE A 263 -7.69 -6.14 -7.20
CA PHE A 263 -8.34 -7.43 -7.41
C PHE A 263 -7.33 -8.50 -7.78
N LEU A 264 -6.31 -8.16 -8.58
CA LEU A 264 -5.19 -9.04 -8.87
C LEU A 264 -4.42 -9.42 -7.59
N ILE A 265 -4.10 -8.46 -6.73
CA ILE A 265 -3.42 -8.70 -5.43
C ILE A 265 -4.31 -9.53 -4.50
N ALA A 266 -5.61 -9.24 -4.42
CA ALA A 266 -6.55 -10.01 -3.60
C ALA A 266 -6.68 -11.45 -4.09
N GLY A 267 -6.78 -11.66 -5.40
CA GLY A 267 -6.77 -12.98 -6.03
C GLY A 267 -5.48 -13.74 -5.75
N ALA A 268 -4.33 -13.08 -5.94
CA ALA A 268 -3.03 -13.65 -5.64
C ALA A 268 -2.91 -14.06 -4.16
N PHE A 269 -3.36 -13.22 -3.23
CA PHE A 269 -3.39 -13.54 -1.80
C PHE A 269 -4.25 -14.77 -1.48
N LEU A 270 -5.46 -14.86 -2.05
CA LEU A 270 -6.33 -16.02 -1.85
C LEU A 270 -5.72 -17.31 -2.44
N GLY A 271 -5.16 -17.23 -3.65
CA GLY A 271 -4.47 -18.36 -4.27
C GLY A 271 -3.25 -18.81 -3.46
N LEU A 272 -2.51 -17.85 -2.88
CA LEU A 272 -1.35 -18.13 -2.05
C LEU A 272 -1.73 -18.81 -0.73
N LEU A 273 -2.81 -18.35 -0.07
CA LEU A 273 -3.31 -19.00 1.14
C LEU A 273 -3.76 -20.44 0.85
N ALA A 274 -4.53 -20.65 -0.24
CA ALA A 274 -4.97 -21.98 -0.62
C ALA A 274 -3.80 -22.90 -0.97
N GLY A 275 -2.79 -22.38 -1.69
CA GLY A 275 -1.56 -23.10 -1.99
C GLY A 275 -0.78 -23.49 -0.75
N ALA A 276 -0.60 -22.54 0.17
CA ALA A 276 0.07 -22.79 1.43
C ALA A 276 -0.67 -23.82 2.29
N TYR A 277 -2.00 -23.80 2.36
CA TYR A 277 -2.74 -24.82 3.12
C TYR A 277 -2.70 -26.22 2.48
N ALA A 278 -2.50 -26.30 1.17
CA ALA A 278 -2.49 -27.57 0.43
C ALA A 278 -1.09 -28.23 0.35
N ALA A 279 -0.04 -27.49 0.64
CA ALA A 279 1.36 -27.91 0.55
C ALA A 279 1.92 -28.27 1.93
#